data_AF-A0A965DQU5-F1
#
_entry.id   AF-A0A965DQU5-F1
#
_cell.length_a   1.000
_cell.length_b   1.000
_cell.length_c   1.000
_cell.angle_alpha   90.00
_cell.angle_beta   90.00
_cell.angle_gamma   90.00
#
_symmetry.space_group_name_H-M   'P 1'
#
loop_
_entity.id
_entity.type
_entity.pdbx_description
1 polymer ?
#
loop_
_entity_poly.entity_id
_entity_poly.type
_entity_poly.pdbx_seq_one_letter_code
_entity_poly.pdbx_strand_id
1 'polypeptide(L)'
;MFTPDGVWKEFGIGRNPETHTWMPFWLFCILWSLVSYLVIVLLADAGFLPGLWVSHVEVESPAGRIKTANVANKGPKPGYYMLNTEGTGVEGVPKYIYLGPAAPE
;
A
#
# COMPACT_ATOMS: atom_id res chain seq x y z
N MET A 1 39.20 9.46 -5.13
CA MET A 1 40.05 10.12 -6.13
C MET A 1 40.98 11.04 -5.36
N PHE A 2 42.30 10.92 -5.48
CA PHE A 2 43.23 11.78 -4.74
C PHE A 2 43.38 13.13 -5.44
N THR A 3 43.55 14.21 -4.69
CA THR A 3 44.01 15.49 -5.25
C THR A 3 45.52 15.42 -5.54
N PRO A 4 46.08 16.34 -6.35
CA PRO A 4 47.53 16.40 -6.62
C PRO A 4 48.39 16.48 -5.34
N ASP A 5 47.81 16.98 -4.26
CA ASP A 5 48.44 17.13 -2.94
C ASP A 5 48.43 15.83 -2.11
N GLY A 6 47.95 14.72 -2.68
CA GLY A 6 47.86 13.43 -1.98
C GLY A 6 46.73 13.37 -0.93
N VAL A 7 45.91 14.42 -0.82
CA VAL A 7 44.75 14.44 0.08
C VAL A 7 43.63 13.60 -0.53
N TRP A 8 43.03 12.75 0.29
CA TRP A 8 41.89 11.96 -0.13
C TRP A 8 40.70 12.89 -0.39
N LYS A 9 40.08 12.83 -1.58
CA LYS A 9 38.81 13.52 -1.86
C LYS A 9 37.71 12.92 -0.99
N GLU A 10 37.38 13.64 0.07
CA GLU A 10 36.36 13.26 1.04
C GLU A 10 34.96 13.50 0.46
N PHE A 11 34.12 12.46 0.50
CA PHE A 11 32.68 12.62 0.28
C PHE A 11 31.99 12.78 1.64
N GLY A 12 32.12 13.95 2.28
CA GLY A 12 31.12 14.37 3.26
C GLY A 12 31.54 15.12 4.53
N ILE A 13 32.76 15.01 5.07
CA ILE A 13 33.08 15.65 6.38
C ILE A 13 34.52 16.19 6.38
N GLY A 14 34.72 17.33 5.73
CA GLY A 14 36.01 18.03 5.60
C GLY A 14 36.05 18.92 4.35
N ARG A 15 35.12 19.89 4.27
CA ARG A 15 34.90 20.67 3.05
C ARG A 15 36.03 21.68 2.82
N ASN A 16 36.91 21.40 1.86
CA ASN A 16 37.71 22.45 1.24
C ASN A 16 36.80 23.26 0.28
N PRO A 17 36.62 24.58 0.48
CA PRO A 17 35.71 25.40 -0.32
C PRO A 17 36.08 25.47 -1.81
N GLU A 18 37.36 25.27 -2.17
CA GLU A 18 37.83 25.41 -3.55
C GLU A 18 37.57 24.16 -4.42
N THR A 19 37.38 22.99 -3.80
CA THR A 19 37.18 21.72 -4.53
C THR A 19 35.78 21.14 -4.34
N HIS A 20 34.86 21.94 -3.79
CA HIS A 20 33.50 21.53 -3.54
C HIS A 20 32.68 21.44 -4.84
N THR A 21 32.14 20.25 -5.13
CA THR A 21 31.17 20.05 -6.22
C THR A 21 29.76 20.28 -5.70
N TRP A 22 29.01 21.21 -6.30
CA TRP A 22 27.61 21.47 -5.94
C TRP A 22 26.73 20.21 -6.06
N MET A 23 26.97 19.37 -7.06
CA MET A 23 26.18 18.15 -7.29
C MET A 23 27.03 16.89 -7.12
N PRO A 24 26.96 16.22 -5.95
CA PRO A 24 27.55 14.90 -5.78
C PRO A 24 26.91 13.87 -6.70
N PHE A 25 27.67 12.83 -7.08
CA PHE A 25 27.16 11.74 -7.91
C PHE A 25 25.92 11.06 -7.32
N TRP A 26 25.89 10.82 -6.01
CA TRP A 26 24.73 10.22 -5.35
C TRP A 26 23.46 11.07 -5.48
N LEU A 27 23.61 12.40 -5.43
CA LEU A 27 22.49 13.34 -5.60
C LEU A 27 21.97 13.29 -7.04
N PHE A 28 22.88 13.17 -8.01
CA PHE A 28 22.50 12.93 -9.40
C PHE A 28 21.73 11.62 -9.57
N CYS A 29 22.17 10.53 -8.95
CA CYS A 29 21.46 9.24 -9.01
C CYS A 29 20.03 9.35 -8.45
N ILE A 30 19.83 10.03 -7.33
CA ILE A 30 18.51 10.24 -6.74
C ILE A 30 17.64 11.13 -7.63
N LEU A 31 18.17 12.24 -8.13
CA LEU A 31 17.41 13.12 -9.01
C LEU A 31 17.01 12.39 -10.30
N TRP A 32 17.94 11.64 -10.88
CA TRP A 32 17.72 10.85 -12.09
C TRP A 32 16.68 9.74 -11.88
N SER A 33 16.66 9.07 -10.72
CA SER A 33 15.67 8.03 -10.45
C SER A 33 14.25 8.60 -10.36
N LEU A 34 14.08 9.78 -9.75
CA LEU A 34 12.79 10.47 -9.68
C LEU A 34 12.31 10.92 -11.06
N VAL A 35 13.20 11.54 -11.85
CA VAL A 35 12.87 11.96 -13.22
C VAL A 35 12.50 10.76 -14.08
N SER A 36 13.28 9.67 -14.02
CA SER A 36 13.01 8.45 -14.78
C SER A 36 11.67 7.84 -14.40
N TYR A 37 11.32 7.82 -13.12
CA TYR A 37 10.04 7.35 -12.64
C TYR A 37 8.88 8.19 -13.22
N LEU A 38 8.97 9.52 -13.17
CA LEU A 38 7.94 10.40 -13.74
C LEU A 38 7.78 10.18 -15.25
N VAL A 39 8.88 10.03 -15.98
CA VAL A 39 8.83 9.76 -17.43
C VAL A 39 8.10 8.45 -17.70
N ILE A 40 8.41 7.36 -16.97
CA ILE A 40 7.74 6.08 -17.15
C ILE A 40 6.25 6.17 -16.79
N VAL A 41 5.89 6.89 -15.72
CA VAL A 41 4.48 7.10 -15.35
C VAL A 41 3.73 7.84 -16.45
N LEU A 42 4.29 8.91 -17.02
CA LEU A 42 3.66 9.65 -18.11
C LEU A 42 3.53 8.82 -19.40
N LEU A 43 4.55 8.01 -19.72
CA LEU A 43 4.49 7.11 -20.88
C LEU A 43 3.49 5.97 -20.68
N ALA A 44 3.36 5.47 -19.45
CA ALA A 44 2.37 4.46 -19.10
C ALA A 44 0.94 5.00 -19.22
N ASP A 45 0.69 6.20 -18.69
CA ASP A 45 -0.61 6.87 -18.77
C ASP A 45 -1.00 7.19 -20.22
N ALA A 46 -0.05 7.66 -21.02
CA ALA A 46 -0.25 7.91 -22.45
C ALA A 46 -0.36 6.62 -23.30
N GLY A 47 -0.25 5.43 -22.70
CA GLY A 47 -0.45 4.15 -23.39
C GLY A 47 0.71 3.73 -24.31
N PHE A 48 1.89 4.34 -24.19
CA PHE A 48 3.06 4.01 -25.02
C PHE A 48 3.78 2.72 -24.57
N LEU A 49 3.42 2.16 -23.41
CA LEU A 49 4.03 0.95 -22.86
C LEU A 49 3.08 -0.25 -23.00
N PRO A 50 3.33 -1.16 -23.97
CA PRO A 50 2.46 -2.31 -24.16
C PRO A 50 2.51 -3.25 -22.96
N GLY A 51 1.33 -3.63 -22.45
CA GLY A 51 1.18 -4.57 -21.33
C GLY A 51 1.18 -3.93 -19.94
N LEU A 52 1.32 -2.60 -19.84
CA LEU A 52 1.19 -1.88 -18.56
C LEU A 52 -0.20 -1.24 -18.47
N TRP A 53 -1.01 -1.70 -17.51
CA TRP A 53 -2.33 -1.13 -17.25
C TRP A 53 -2.28 -0.35 -15.95
N VAL A 54 -2.52 0.96 -16.01
CA VAL A 54 -2.68 1.78 -14.80
C VAL A 54 -4.10 1.55 -14.30
N SER A 55 -4.25 0.67 -13.31
CA SER A 55 -5.50 0.54 -12.59
C SER A 55 -5.64 1.74 -11.65
N HIS A 56 -6.59 2.62 -11.95
CA HIS A 56 -7.08 3.57 -10.95
C HIS A 56 -7.76 2.76 -9.85
N VAL A 57 -7.02 2.49 -8.77
CA VAL A 57 -7.62 2.00 -7.54
C VAL A 57 -8.36 3.18 -6.96
N GLU A 58 -9.66 3.25 -7.24
CA GLU A 58 -10.57 4.06 -6.44
C GLU A 58 -10.48 3.50 -5.02
N VAL A 59 -9.69 4.17 -4.18
CA VAL A 59 -9.77 3.99 -2.75
C VAL A 59 -11.15 4.50 -2.39
N GLU A 60 -12.13 3.60 -2.30
CA GLU A 60 -13.39 3.88 -1.62
C GLU A 60 -12.98 4.46 -0.26
N SER A 61 -13.14 5.79 -0.12
CA SER A 61 -13.05 6.44 1.18
C SER A 61 -13.93 5.62 2.11
N PRO A 62 -13.42 5.12 3.25
CA PRO A 62 -14.21 4.25 4.11
C PRO A 62 -15.50 5.00 4.40
N ALA A 63 -16.60 4.48 3.87
CA ALA A 63 -17.89 5.14 3.87
C ALA A 63 -18.14 5.67 5.27
N GLY A 64 -18.16 7.00 5.41
CA GLY A 64 -18.36 7.63 6.70
C GLY A 64 -19.60 7.01 7.32
N ARG A 65 -19.42 6.29 8.42
CA ARG A 65 -20.40 5.42 9.08
C ARG A 65 -21.83 5.93 8.91
N ILE A 66 -22.50 5.49 7.85
CA ILE A 66 -23.90 5.80 7.64
C ILE A 66 -24.64 4.97 8.66
N LYS A 67 -25.25 5.64 9.64
CA LYS A 67 -26.26 5.03 10.50
C LYS A 67 -27.46 4.72 9.59
N THR A 68 -27.46 3.55 8.96
CA THR A 68 -28.60 3.04 8.20
C THR A 68 -29.68 2.67 9.20
N ALA A 69 -30.56 3.63 9.51
CA ALA A 69 -31.88 3.32 10.00
C ALA A 69 -32.69 2.71 8.84
N ASN A 70 -33.32 1.56 9.11
CA ASN A 70 -34.35 0.89 8.32
C ASN A 70 -33.91 0.13 7.04
N VAL A 71 -33.27 -1.03 7.24
CA VAL A 71 -33.52 -2.20 6.37
C VAL A 71 -34.55 -3.09 7.09
N ALA A 72 -35.82 -2.67 7.00
CA ALA A 72 -36.94 -3.53 7.34
C ALA A 72 -37.16 -4.52 6.19
N ASN A 73 -37.30 -5.81 6.54
CA ASN A 73 -37.85 -6.89 5.72
C ASN A 73 -37.03 -7.42 4.54
N LYS A 74 -35.85 -7.95 4.82
CA LYS A 74 -35.46 -9.25 4.25
C LYS A 74 -35.01 -10.14 5.39
N GLY A 75 -35.88 -11.08 5.76
CA GLY A 75 -35.51 -12.16 6.67
C GLY A 75 -34.22 -12.84 6.17
N PRO A 76 -33.35 -13.28 7.09
CA PRO A 76 -32.09 -13.88 6.69
C PRO A 76 -32.34 -15.10 5.80
N LYS A 77 -31.51 -15.28 4.77
CA LYS A 77 -31.60 -16.45 3.87
C LYS A 77 -31.45 -17.72 4.73
N PRO A 78 -32.33 -18.73 4.59
CA PRO A 78 -32.24 -19.95 5.38
C PRO A 78 -30.95 -20.71 5.06
N GLY A 79 -30.30 -21.28 6.08
CA GLY A 79 -29.15 -22.16 5.91
C GLY A 79 -27.78 -21.48 6.04
N TYR A 80 -27.55 -20.78 7.15
CA TYR A 80 -26.24 -20.22 7.48
C TYR A 80 -25.84 -20.54 8.91
N TYR A 81 -24.54 -20.62 9.14
CA TYR A 81 -23.94 -20.81 10.44
C TYR A 81 -23.69 -19.44 11.09
N MET A 82 -24.20 -19.25 12.31
CA MET A 82 -23.86 -18.10 13.14
C MET A 82 -22.89 -18.52 14.23
N LEU A 83 -21.81 -17.76 14.39
CA LEU A 83 -20.89 -17.96 15.51
C LEU A 83 -21.63 -17.64 16.81
N ASN A 84 -21.67 -18.60 17.73
CA ASN A 84 -22.18 -18.38 19.07
C ASN A 84 -21.11 -17.64 19.89
N THR A 85 -21.25 -16.33 20.00
CA THR A 85 -20.33 -15.49 20.76
C THR A 85 -20.38 -15.74 22.27
N GLU A 86 -21.51 -16.21 22.79
CA GLU A 86 -21.70 -16.51 24.22
C GLU A 86 -20.96 -17.80 24.63
N GLY A 87 -21.00 -18.84 23.78
CA GLY A 87 -20.30 -20.09 24.03
C GLY A 87 -18.80 -20.05 23.68
N THR A 88 -18.43 -19.28 22.65
CA THR A 88 -17.04 -19.22 22.15
C THR A 88 -16.12 -18.49 23.13
N GLY A 89 -16.62 -17.49 23.86
CA GLY A 89 -15.83 -16.71 24.81
C GLY A 89 -15.39 -17.48 26.06
N VAL A 90 -16.09 -18.56 26.42
CA VAL A 90 -15.85 -19.30 27.68
C VAL A 90 -14.90 -20.48 27.48
N GLU A 91 -15.00 -21.18 26.34
CA GLU A 91 -14.20 -22.38 26.07
C GLU A 91 -13.03 -22.15 25.10
N GLY A 92 -12.94 -20.97 24.46
CA GLY A 92 -11.89 -20.65 23.50
C GLY A 92 -11.98 -21.39 22.16
N VAL A 93 -12.97 -22.27 22.00
CA VAL A 93 -13.25 -23.01 20.76
C VAL A 93 -14.46 -22.35 20.05
N PRO A 94 -14.35 -21.94 18.77
CA PRO A 94 -15.46 -21.36 18.03
C PRO A 94 -16.60 -22.36 17.86
N LYS A 95 -17.75 -22.08 18.47
CA LYS A 95 -18.98 -22.89 18.30
C LYS A 95 -19.94 -22.18 17.37
N TYR A 96 -20.44 -22.90 16.37
CA TYR A 96 -21.38 -22.36 15.38
C TYR A 96 -22.76 -22.99 15.56
N ILE A 97 -23.81 -22.17 15.45
CA ILE A 97 -25.21 -22.61 15.46
C ILE A 97 -25.73 -22.52 14.02
N TYR A 98 -26.25 -23.63 13.51
CA TYR A 98 -26.90 -23.68 12.20
C TYR A 98 -28.33 -23.16 12.31
N LEU A 99 -28.67 -22.17 11.50
CA LEU A 99 -30.03 -21.64 11.38
C LEU A 99 -30.59 -21.99 10.00
N GLY A 100 -31.27 -23.13 9.93
CA GLY A 100 -31.98 -23.58 8.74
C GLY A 100 -33.08 -24.59 9.10
N PRO A 101 -33.96 -24.90 8.14
CA PRO A 101 -35.17 -25.70 8.39
C PRO A 101 -34.89 -27.21 8.63
N ALA A 102 -33.72 -27.72 8.24
CA ALA A 102 -33.31 -29.11 8.45
C ALA A 102 -31.91 -29.13 9.07
N ALA A 103 -31.62 -30.11 9.93
CA ALA A 103 -30.27 -30.29 10.45
C ALA A 103 -29.30 -30.62 9.30
N PRO A 104 -28.06 -30.09 9.31
CA PRO A 104 -27.05 -30.52 8.35
C PRO A 104 -26.74 -32.02 8.57
N GLU A 105 -26.69 -32.80 7.48
CA GLU A 105 -26.21 -34.20 7.47
C GLU A 105 -24.70 -34.29 7.77
#